data_AF-A0A2H0TDZ3-F1
#
_entry.id   AF-A0A2H0TDZ3-F1
#
_cell.length_a   1.000
_cell.length_b   1.000
_cell.length_c   1.000
_cell.angle_alpha   90.00
_cell.angle_beta   90.00
_cell.angle_gamma   90.00
#
_symmetry.space_group_name_H-M   'P 1'
#
loop_
_entity.id
_entity.type
_entity.pdbx_description
1 polymer ?
#
loop_
_entity_poly.entity_id
_entity_poly.type
_entity_poly.pdbx_seq_one_letter_code
_entity_poly.pdbx_strand_id
1 'polypeptide(L)'
;MNKKKKVKTLKTPNNALVNKYFKKYEKDERYFVADKALEELFDAFPKNSDFKNVLLKVSALNALYSTSVYAIFKMAEHIHSLKKIDQSLKNGDIKIVDKIAKVDFADRIFYSFATKYSHWHNPEEYPIYDQFVDKVLWGYQQQNKFSDFRRSDLKQFREFKRVLNEFRKHYKLSGSLKEIDKFLWIYGKELFDIKPKNKKRSKSVKLVKIK
;
A
#
# COMPACT_ATOMS: atom_id res chain seq x y z
N MET A 1 -24.35 25.62 -2.71
CA MET A 1 -24.29 24.92 -4.03
C MET A 1 -22.93 24.24 -4.19
N ASN A 2 -22.89 22.91 -4.03
CA ASN A 2 -21.68 22.10 -4.18
C ASN A 2 -21.23 22.08 -5.64
N LYS A 3 -20.07 22.68 -5.94
CA LYS A 3 -19.39 22.51 -7.23
C LYS A 3 -19.02 21.03 -7.37
N LYS A 4 -19.84 20.25 -8.09
CA LYS A 4 -19.48 18.91 -8.58
C LYS A 4 -18.18 19.06 -9.38
N LYS A 5 -17.03 18.73 -8.78
CA LYS A 5 -15.76 18.61 -9.51
C LYS A 5 -16.03 17.64 -10.67
N LYS A 6 -15.83 18.09 -11.91
CA LYS A 6 -15.84 17.25 -13.12
C LYS A 6 -15.04 15.98 -12.79
N VAL A 7 -15.73 14.84 -12.71
CA VAL A 7 -15.06 13.55 -12.53
C VAL A 7 -14.22 13.37 -13.79
N LYS A 8 -12.89 13.43 -13.63
CA LYS A 8 -11.97 13.21 -14.72
C LYS A 8 -12.17 11.76 -15.15
N THR A 9 -12.68 11.56 -16.37
CA THR A 9 -12.90 10.21 -16.93
C THR A 9 -11.62 9.41 -16.82
N LEU A 10 -11.71 8.23 -16.22
CA LEU A 10 -10.59 7.33 -16.06
C LEU A 10 -10.33 6.61 -17.39
N LYS A 11 -9.05 6.41 -17.71
CA LYS A 11 -8.65 5.63 -18.88
C LYS A 11 -9.00 4.18 -18.63
N THR A 12 -9.64 3.51 -19.58
CA THR A 12 -9.95 2.08 -19.46
C THR A 12 -8.66 1.29 -19.21
N PRO A 13 -8.56 0.52 -18.11
CA PRO A 13 -7.43 -0.37 -17.85
C PRO A 13 -7.27 -1.40 -18.94
N ASN A 14 -6.01 -1.62 -19.33
CA ASN A 14 -5.57 -2.73 -20.16
C ASN A 14 -4.09 -3.02 -19.85
N ASN A 15 -3.56 -4.12 -20.34
CA ASN A 15 -2.18 -4.52 -20.06
C ASN A 15 -1.14 -3.49 -20.51
N ALA A 16 -1.38 -2.77 -21.61
CA ALA A 16 -0.49 -1.70 -22.07
C ALA A 16 -0.45 -0.51 -21.10
N LEU A 17 -1.60 -0.13 -20.51
CA LEU A 17 -1.68 0.92 -19.52
C LEU A 17 -1.01 0.51 -18.20
N VAL A 18 -1.25 -0.73 -17.74
CA VAL A 18 -0.58 -1.27 -16.55
C VAL A 18 0.93 -1.25 -16.74
N ASN A 19 1.44 -1.82 -17.84
CA ASN A 19 2.87 -1.84 -18.16
C ASN A 19 3.46 -0.42 -18.26
N LYS A 20 2.73 0.53 -18.87
CA LYS A 20 3.18 1.93 -18.93
C LYS A 20 3.42 2.52 -17.54
N TYR A 21 2.49 2.32 -16.60
CA TYR A 21 2.63 2.84 -15.25
C TYR A 21 3.65 2.06 -14.43
N PHE A 22 3.80 0.76 -14.68
CA PHE A 22 4.84 -0.05 -14.08
C PHE A 22 6.25 0.42 -14.50
N LYS A 23 6.48 0.66 -15.80
CA LYS A 23 7.73 1.25 -16.30
C LYS A 23 8.01 2.65 -15.75
N LYS A 24 6.95 3.40 -15.41
CA LYS A 24 7.11 4.68 -14.72
C LYS A 24 7.54 4.49 -13.27
N TYR A 25 7.01 3.47 -12.60
CA TYR A 25 7.43 3.06 -11.27
C TYR A 25 8.91 2.65 -11.25
N GLU A 26 9.36 1.83 -12.21
CA GLU A 26 10.77 1.37 -12.29
C GLU A 26 11.78 2.52 -12.45
N LYS A 27 11.34 3.66 -13.00
CA LYS A 27 12.17 4.86 -13.16
C LYS A 27 12.08 5.82 -11.99
N ASP A 28 11.25 5.54 -10.98
CA ASP A 28 11.12 6.42 -9.82
C ASP A 28 12.23 6.14 -8.79
N GLU A 29 13.20 7.04 -8.71
CA GLU A 29 14.38 6.91 -7.84
C GLU A 29 14.06 6.82 -6.34
N ARG A 30 12.86 7.21 -5.92
CA ARG A 30 12.46 7.12 -4.50
C ARG A 30 11.75 5.81 -4.22
N TYR A 31 10.67 5.54 -4.94
CA TYR A 31 9.77 4.43 -4.63
C TYR A 31 10.31 3.09 -5.13
N PHE A 32 11.01 3.06 -6.27
CA PHE A 32 11.66 1.84 -6.74
C PHE A 32 12.78 1.40 -5.78
N VAL A 33 13.64 2.33 -5.38
CA VAL A 33 14.73 2.05 -4.43
C VAL A 33 14.18 1.64 -3.06
N ALA A 34 13.11 2.29 -2.59
CA ALA A 34 12.45 1.91 -1.34
C ALA A 34 11.91 0.47 -1.36
N ASP A 35 11.27 0.06 -2.46
CA ASP A 35 10.84 -1.34 -2.63
C ASP A 35 12.03 -2.30 -2.64
N LYS A 36 13.13 -1.96 -3.32
CA LYS A 36 14.34 -2.81 -3.32
C LYS A 36 14.96 -2.97 -1.94
N ALA A 37 15.04 -1.89 -1.16
CA ALA A 37 15.52 -1.96 0.21
C ALA A 37 14.61 -2.81 1.12
N LEU A 38 13.29 -2.77 0.90
CA LEU A 38 12.35 -3.61 1.65
C LEU A 38 12.42 -5.08 1.22
N GLU A 39 12.59 -5.35 -0.08
CA GLU A 39 12.83 -6.69 -0.61
C GLU A 39 14.03 -7.33 0.07
N GLU A 40 15.19 -6.65 0.08
CA GLU A 40 16.40 -7.11 0.77
C GLU A 40 16.18 -7.34 2.27
N LEU A 41 15.47 -6.44 2.95
CA LEU A 41 15.22 -6.55 4.38
C LEU A 41 14.33 -7.74 4.74
N PHE A 42 13.25 -7.97 3.98
CA PHE A 42 12.32 -9.06 4.25
C PHE A 42 12.89 -10.41 3.83
N ASP A 43 13.75 -10.45 2.80
CA ASP A 43 14.50 -11.64 2.41
C ASP A 43 15.55 -12.02 3.45
N ALA A 44 16.26 -11.04 4.02
CA ALA A 44 17.20 -11.25 5.12
C ALA A 44 16.49 -11.74 6.40
N PHE A 45 15.26 -11.28 6.64
CA PHE A 45 14.50 -11.55 7.85
C PHE A 45 13.09 -12.11 7.58
N PRO A 46 12.99 -13.33 7.00
CA PRO A 46 11.72 -13.87 6.50
C PRO A 46 10.75 -14.27 7.61
N LYS A 47 11.25 -14.47 8.83
CA LYS A 47 10.46 -14.90 10.02
C LYS A 47 10.20 -13.75 10.98
N ASN A 48 9.20 -13.92 11.83
CA ASN A 48 8.79 -12.95 12.86
C ASN A 48 9.14 -13.40 14.30
N SER A 49 9.99 -14.42 14.42
CA SER A 49 10.40 -15.02 15.70
C SER A 49 11.50 -14.26 16.45
N ASP A 50 12.24 -13.37 15.79
CA ASP A 50 13.20 -12.47 16.46
C ASP A 50 12.60 -11.07 16.51
N PHE A 51 12.46 -10.52 17.72
CA PHE A 51 11.90 -9.20 17.95
C PHE A 51 12.67 -8.09 17.24
N LYS A 52 14.01 -8.14 17.19
CA LYS A 52 14.84 -7.11 16.52
C LYS A 52 14.55 -7.09 15.02
N ASN A 53 14.37 -8.27 14.43
CA ASN A 53 14.02 -8.41 13.01
C ASN A 53 12.63 -7.84 12.72
N VAL A 54 11.65 -8.10 13.60
CA VAL A 54 10.31 -7.49 13.51
C VAL A 54 10.41 -5.97 13.64
N LEU A 55 11.17 -5.46 14.61
CA LEU A 55 11.35 -4.03 14.83
C LEU A 55 11.98 -3.32 13.62
N LEU A 56 13.00 -3.93 13.00
CA LEU A 56 13.61 -3.42 11.77
C LEU A 56 12.59 -3.36 10.63
N LYS A 57 11.84 -4.45 10.39
CA LYS A 57 10.78 -4.51 9.37
C LYS A 57 9.71 -3.45 9.58
N VAL A 58 9.20 -3.29 10.80
CA VAL A 58 8.18 -2.27 11.13
C VAL A 58 8.74 -0.86 10.89
N SER A 59 9.96 -0.59 11.36
CA SER A 59 10.61 0.71 11.25
C SER A 59 10.82 1.12 9.79
N ALA A 60 11.46 0.24 9.00
CA ALA A 60 11.75 0.48 7.60
C ALA A 60 10.47 0.62 6.77
N LEU A 61 9.50 -0.29 6.95
CA LEU A 61 8.25 -0.25 6.23
C LEU A 61 7.47 1.04 6.52
N ASN A 62 7.39 1.44 7.79
CA ASN A 62 6.70 2.65 8.19
C ASN A 62 7.34 3.91 7.60
N ALA A 63 8.68 3.98 7.62
CA ALA A 63 9.43 5.11 7.07
C ALA A 63 9.29 5.21 5.54
N LEU A 64 9.50 4.09 4.83
CA LEU A 64 9.55 4.06 3.37
C LEU A 64 8.16 4.18 2.73
N TYR A 65 7.13 3.60 3.34
CA TYR A 65 5.75 3.65 2.85
C TYR A 65 4.87 4.68 3.57
N SER A 66 5.40 5.42 4.54
CA SER A 66 4.70 6.49 5.27
C SER A 66 3.38 6.03 5.91
N THR A 67 3.38 4.86 6.58
CA THR A 67 2.16 4.22 7.07
C THR A 67 1.58 4.82 8.35
N SER A 68 2.24 5.85 8.91
CA SER A 68 1.78 6.62 10.08
C SER A 68 1.63 5.79 11.37
N VAL A 69 2.48 4.78 11.54
CA VAL A 69 2.65 4.06 12.81
C VAL A 69 3.62 4.87 13.67
N TYR A 70 3.12 5.55 14.69
CA TYR A 70 3.97 6.36 15.59
C TYR A 70 4.62 5.51 16.69
N ALA A 71 3.85 4.60 17.30
CA ALA A 71 4.35 3.68 18.32
C ALA A 71 5.00 2.45 17.67
N ILE A 72 6.13 2.66 16.99
CA ILE A 72 6.86 1.64 16.22
C ILE A 72 7.20 0.42 17.10
N PHE A 73 7.75 0.66 18.30
CA PHE A 73 8.13 -0.40 19.22
C PHE A 73 6.93 -1.26 19.63
N LYS A 74 5.81 -0.63 20.03
CA LYS A 74 4.57 -1.33 20.39
C LYS A 74 3.97 -2.11 19.22
N MET A 75 4.06 -1.59 18.00
CA MET A 75 3.64 -2.34 16.80
C MET A 75 4.52 -3.58 16.58
N ALA A 76 5.83 -3.47 16.81
CA ALA A 76 6.71 -4.63 16.72
C ALA A 76 6.41 -5.67 17.81
N GLU A 77 6.15 -5.25 19.05
CA GLU A 77 5.75 -6.14 20.14
C GLU A 77 4.44 -6.86 19.81
N HIS A 78 3.45 -6.12 19.32
CA HIS A 78 2.17 -6.65 18.88
C HIS A 78 2.36 -7.75 17.84
N ILE A 79 3.06 -7.47 16.73
CA ILE A 79 3.31 -8.45 15.66
C ILE A 79 4.07 -9.66 16.19
N HIS A 80 5.12 -9.44 16.99
CA HIS A 80 5.95 -10.51 17.54
C HIS A 80 5.15 -11.43 18.49
N SER A 81 4.13 -10.90 19.17
CA SER A 81 3.24 -11.67 20.04
C SER A 81 2.23 -12.56 19.29
N LEU A 82 2.01 -12.33 18.00
CA LEU A 82 1.00 -13.06 17.21
C LEU A 82 1.41 -14.52 16.99
N LYS A 83 0.67 -15.44 17.59
CA LYS A 83 0.88 -16.88 17.44
C LYS A 83 0.71 -17.32 15.99
N LYS A 84 1.68 -18.12 15.49
CA LYS A 84 1.70 -18.73 14.14
C LYS A 84 1.66 -17.73 12.98
N ILE A 85 2.08 -16.48 13.20
CA ILE A 85 2.07 -15.42 12.18
C ILE A 85 2.78 -15.84 10.88
N ASP A 86 3.99 -16.42 10.97
CA ASP A 86 4.76 -16.83 9.78
C ASP A 86 4.01 -17.86 8.93
N GLN A 87 3.36 -18.83 9.57
CA GLN A 87 2.56 -19.84 8.88
C GLN A 87 1.30 -19.24 8.26
N SER A 88 0.60 -18.36 8.98
CA SER A 88 -0.58 -17.65 8.47
C SER A 88 -0.24 -16.78 7.25
N LEU A 89 0.86 -16.04 7.32
CA LEU A 89 1.37 -15.23 6.20
C LEU A 89 1.72 -16.12 5.00
N LYS A 90 2.51 -17.18 5.22
CA LYS A 90 2.86 -18.13 4.15
C LYS A 90 1.62 -18.74 3.47
N ASN A 91 0.58 -19.07 4.23
CA ASN A 91 -0.63 -19.72 3.71
C ASN A 91 -1.68 -18.76 3.13
N GLY A 92 -1.43 -17.44 3.11
CA GLY A 92 -2.44 -16.49 2.63
C GLY A 92 -3.67 -16.36 3.55
N ASP A 93 -3.55 -16.69 4.84
CA ASP A 93 -4.65 -16.55 5.81
C ASP A 93 -5.05 -15.09 5.98
N ILE A 94 -6.13 -14.71 5.32
CA ILE A 94 -6.67 -13.35 5.30
C ILE A 94 -6.94 -12.76 6.70
N LYS A 95 -7.18 -13.59 7.73
CA LYS A 95 -7.44 -13.11 9.10
C LYS A 95 -6.18 -12.49 9.73
N ILE A 96 -4.98 -12.82 9.25
CA ILE A 96 -3.75 -12.27 9.80
C ILE A 96 -3.62 -10.77 9.55
N VAL A 97 -4.18 -10.27 8.46
CA VAL A 97 -4.19 -8.83 8.15
C VAL A 97 -4.96 -8.07 9.22
N ASP A 98 -6.13 -8.56 9.62
CA ASP A 98 -6.93 -7.93 10.68
C ASP A 98 -6.23 -8.00 12.03
N LYS A 99 -5.57 -9.13 12.33
CA LYS A 99 -4.78 -9.28 13.56
C LYS A 99 -3.60 -8.32 13.63
N ILE A 100 -2.89 -8.10 12.51
CA ILE A 100 -1.80 -7.11 12.46
C ILE A 100 -2.36 -5.68 12.56
N ALA A 101 -3.51 -5.41 11.94
CA ALA A 101 -4.07 -4.07 11.85
C ALA A 101 -4.71 -3.56 13.15
N LYS A 102 -5.32 -4.46 13.94
CA LYS A 102 -6.02 -4.13 15.19
C LYS A 102 -5.05 -4.28 16.36
N VAL A 103 -4.83 -3.19 17.08
CA VAL A 103 -3.88 -3.11 18.17
C VAL A 103 -4.54 -2.49 19.40
N ASP A 104 -4.03 -2.82 20.58
CA ASP A 104 -4.63 -2.35 21.84
C ASP A 104 -4.03 -1.01 22.30
N PHE A 105 -2.95 -0.55 21.66
CA PHE A 105 -2.27 0.69 22.02
C PHE A 105 -2.77 1.93 21.26
N ALA A 106 -3.79 1.80 20.40
CA ALA A 106 -4.38 2.92 19.67
C ALA A 106 -5.81 2.60 19.21
N ASP A 107 -6.70 3.60 19.25
CA ASP A 107 -8.11 3.45 18.82
C ASP A 107 -8.30 3.35 17.30
N ARG A 108 -7.22 3.43 16.52
CA ARG A 108 -7.25 3.38 15.06
C ARG A 108 -6.78 2.04 14.53
N ILE A 109 -7.36 1.62 13.41
CA ILE A 109 -6.96 0.43 12.68
C ILE A 109 -5.81 0.76 11.71
N PHE A 110 -4.70 0.03 11.80
CA PHE A 110 -3.52 0.18 10.95
C PHE A 110 -3.62 -0.65 9.66
N TYR A 111 -4.77 -0.59 8.99
CA TYR A 111 -5.10 -1.47 7.86
C TYR A 111 -4.12 -1.35 6.67
N SER A 112 -3.77 -0.12 6.28
CA SER A 112 -2.79 0.13 5.21
C SER A 112 -1.42 -0.46 5.54
N PHE A 113 -0.97 -0.34 6.80
CA PHE A 113 0.28 -0.93 7.26
C PHE A 113 0.22 -2.46 7.22
N ALA A 114 -0.85 -3.05 7.77
CA ALA A 114 -1.00 -4.50 7.82
C ALA A 114 -0.97 -5.16 6.44
N THR A 115 -1.68 -4.60 5.45
CA THR A 115 -1.64 -5.12 4.07
C THR A 115 -0.23 -5.07 3.46
N LYS A 116 0.55 -4.02 3.73
CA LYS A 116 1.94 -3.88 3.25
C LYS A 116 2.87 -4.87 3.95
N TYR A 117 2.73 -5.01 5.27
CA TYR A 117 3.52 -5.96 6.04
C TYR A 117 3.27 -7.39 5.55
N SER A 118 2.00 -7.75 5.32
CA SER A 118 1.65 -9.06 4.76
C SER A 118 2.12 -9.25 3.33
N HIS A 119 2.05 -8.22 2.48
CA HIS A 119 2.56 -8.26 1.10
C HIS A 119 4.05 -8.62 1.05
N TRP A 120 4.87 -7.97 1.89
CA TRP A 120 6.31 -8.23 1.91
C TRP A 120 6.68 -9.64 2.40
N HIS A 121 5.76 -10.34 3.07
CA HIS A 121 5.93 -11.75 3.41
C HIS A 121 5.39 -12.72 2.35
N ASN A 122 4.38 -12.33 1.57
CA ASN A 122 3.79 -13.13 0.51
C ASN A 122 3.08 -12.23 -0.54
N PRO A 123 3.81 -11.75 -1.56
CA PRO A 123 3.29 -10.77 -2.51
C PRO A 123 2.20 -11.32 -3.43
N GLU A 124 2.12 -12.64 -3.59
CA GLU A 124 1.12 -13.32 -4.42
C GLU A 124 -0.26 -13.39 -3.76
N GLU A 125 -0.29 -13.46 -2.42
CA GLU A 125 -1.54 -13.61 -1.68
C GLU A 125 -2.07 -12.30 -1.10
N TYR A 126 -1.20 -11.33 -0.81
CA TYR A 126 -1.60 -10.10 -0.12
C TYR A 126 -1.49 -8.87 -1.00
N PRO A 127 -2.59 -8.40 -1.61
CA PRO A 127 -2.59 -7.11 -2.27
C PRO A 127 -2.41 -5.97 -1.26
N ILE A 128 -1.72 -4.91 -1.69
CA ILE A 128 -1.52 -3.71 -0.87
C ILE A 128 -2.74 -2.81 -0.97
N TYR A 129 -3.19 -2.32 0.18
CA TYR A 129 -4.24 -1.31 0.24
C TYR A 129 -3.67 0.05 0.66
N ASP A 130 -4.03 1.10 -0.07
CA ASP A 130 -3.87 2.49 0.39
C ASP A 130 -4.95 3.44 -0.16
N GLN A 131 -4.80 4.73 0.14
CA GLN A 131 -5.76 5.75 -0.26
C GLN A 131 -5.88 5.95 -1.78
N PHE A 132 -4.82 5.71 -2.55
CA PHE A 132 -4.84 5.85 -4.01
C PHE A 132 -5.48 4.61 -4.64
N VAL A 133 -5.14 3.42 -4.17
CA VAL A 133 -5.80 2.16 -4.55
C VAL A 133 -7.31 2.26 -4.33
N ASP A 134 -7.74 2.73 -3.14
CA ASP A 134 -9.15 2.99 -2.83
C ASP A 134 -9.80 3.95 -3.85
N LYS A 135 -9.21 5.14 -4.03
CA LYS A 135 -9.77 6.18 -4.89
C LYS A 135 -9.88 5.71 -6.35
N VAL A 136 -8.90 4.97 -6.85
CA VAL A 136 -8.89 4.48 -8.23
C VAL A 136 -9.89 3.36 -8.43
N LEU A 137 -9.91 2.33 -7.57
CA LEU A 137 -10.91 1.25 -7.65
C LEU A 137 -12.32 1.80 -7.53
N TRP A 138 -12.57 2.71 -6.59
CA TRP A 138 -13.88 3.35 -6.46
C TRP A 138 -14.24 4.19 -7.70
N GLY A 139 -13.27 4.88 -8.28
CA GLY A 139 -13.47 5.63 -9.51
C GLY A 139 -13.90 4.73 -10.68
N TYR A 140 -13.23 3.59 -10.88
CA TYR A 140 -13.64 2.62 -11.90
C TYR A 140 -14.99 1.99 -11.59
N GLN A 141 -15.30 1.74 -10.32
CA GLN A 141 -16.61 1.22 -9.92
C GLN A 141 -17.72 2.22 -10.28
N GLN A 142 -17.50 3.51 -10.08
CA GLN A 142 -18.46 4.55 -10.46
C GLN A 142 -18.60 4.71 -11.97
N GLN A 143 -17.53 4.50 -12.73
CA GLN A 143 -17.52 4.65 -14.18
C GLN A 143 -18.07 3.43 -14.93
N ASN A 144 -17.74 2.22 -14.48
CA ASN A 144 -17.96 0.99 -15.25
C ASN A 144 -18.77 -0.08 -14.50
N LYS A 145 -19.02 0.08 -13.19
CA LYS A 145 -19.76 -0.90 -12.38
C LYS A 145 -19.20 -2.32 -12.55
N PHE A 146 -17.88 -2.45 -12.43
CA PHE A 146 -17.16 -3.69 -12.76
C PHE A 146 -17.40 -4.83 -11.76
N SER A 147 -17.92 -4.53 -10.58
CA SER A 147 -18.12 -5.46 -9.46
C SER A 147 -19.32 -5.03 -8.62
N ASP A 148 -19.85 -5.93 -7.79
CA ASP A 148 -20.84 -5.58 -6.76
C ASP A 148 -20.15 -5.41 -5.39
N PHE A 149 -19.95 -4.15 -5.00
CA PHE A 149 -19.41 -3.78 -3.69
C PHE A 149 -19.71 -2.30 -3.37
N ARG A 150 -19.72 -1.98 -2.08
CA ARG A 150 -19.72 -0.60 -1.56
C ARG A 150 -18.29 -0.19 -1.26
N ARG A 151 -18.00 1.11 -1.33
CA ARG A 151 -16.66 1.63 -1.03
C ARG A 151 -16.13 1.20 0.35
N SER A 152 -17.00 1.11 1.36
CA SER A 152 -16.65 0.64 2.71
C SER A 152 -16.10 -0.78 2.72
N ASP A 153 -16.50 -1.62 1.78
CA ASP A 153 -16.09 -3.02 1.73
C ASP A 153 -14.59 -3.14 1.38
N LEU A 154 -13.99 -2.13 0.72
CA LEU A 154 -12.55 -2.05 0.51
C LEU A 154 -11.71 -1.97 1.81
N LYS A 155 -12.34 -1.68 2.95
CA LYS A 155 -11.69 -1.68 4.28
C LYS A 155 -11.71 -3.05 4.95
N GLN A 156 -12.29 -4.06 4.31
CA GLN A 156 -12.30 -5.44 4.77
C GLN A 156 -11.41 -6.26 3.84
N PHE A 157 -10.38 -6.93 4.37
CA PHE A 157 -9.35 -7.53 3.52
C PHE A 157 -9.90 -8.58 2.54
N ARG A 158 -10.85 -9.41 3.00
CA ARG A 158 -11.54 -10.40 2.16
C ARG A 158 -12.19 -9.75 0.94
N GLU A 159 -13.00 -8.72 1.18
CA GLU A 159 -13.73 -8.02 0.13
C GLU A 159 -12.80 -7.22 -0.77
N PHE A 160 -11.79 -6.56 -0.21
CA PHE A 160 -10.77 -5.88 -1.00
C PHE A 160 -10.05 -6.82 -1.97
N LYS A 161 -9.59 -7.99 -1.50
CA LYS A 161 -8.94 -9.00 -2.34
C LYS A 161 -9.89 -9.51 -3.44
N ARG A 162 -11.16 -9.77 -3.11
CA ARG A 162 -12.20 -10.14 -4.08
C ARG A 162 -12.38 -9.07 -5.14
N VAL A 163 -12.61 -7.82 -4.74
CA VAL A 163 -12.83 -6.68 -5.64
C VAL A 163 -11.62 -6.44 -6.55
N LEU A 164 -10.39 -6.57 -6.04
CA LEU A 164 -9.20 -6.43 -6.87
C LEU A 164 -9.09 -7.55 -7.92
N ASN A 165 -9.45 -8.78 -7.58
CA ASN A 165 -9.48 -9.89 -8.53
C ASN A 165 -10.58 -9.71 -9.58
N GLU A 166 -11.76 -9.23 -9.19
CA GLU A 166 -12.85 -8.90 -10.12
C GLU A 166 -12.47 -7.73 -11.04
N PHE A 167 -11.76 -6.73 -10.52
CA PHE A 167 -11.16 -5.65 -11.32
C PHE A 167 -10.21 -6.21 -12.38
N ARG A 168 -9.28 -7.09 -11.99
CA ARG A 168 -8.34 -7.74 -12.93
C ARG A 168 -9.09 -8.55 -13.99
N LYS A 169 -10.09 -9.34 -13.59
CA LYS A 169 -10.91 -10.16 -14.49
C LYS A 169 -11.71 -9.31 -15.48
N HIS A 170 -12.39 -8.27 -15.00
CA HIS A 170 -13.24 -7.39 -15.81
C HIS A 170 -12.44 -6.73 -16.94
N TYR A 171 -11.23 -6.24 -16.65
CA TYR A 171 -10.35 -5.59 -17.63
C TYR A 171 -9.33 -6.53 -18.29
N LYS A 172 -9.44 -7.85 -18.06
CA LYS A 172 -8.53 -8.88 -18.61
C LYS A 172 -7.04 -8.58 -18.38
N LEU A 173 -6.71 -8.14 -17.16
CA LEU A 173 -5.36 -7.76 -16.76
C LEU A 173 -4.58 -9.00 -16.31
N SER A 174 -3.38 -9.19 -16.87
CA SER A 174 -2.51 -10.34 -16.58
C SER A 174 -1.39 -10.03 -15.58
N GLY A 175 -1.23 -8.77 -15.16
CA GLY A 175 -0.18 -8.38 -14.22
C GLY A 175 -0.34 -9.03 -12.84
N SER A 176 0.81 -9.23 -12.18
CA SER A 176 0.95 -9.61 -10.78
C SER A 176 0.26 -8.61 -9.83
N LEU A 177 0.02 -9.01 -8.58
CA LEU A 177 -0.54 -8.06 -7.60
C LEU A 177 0.37 -6.83 -7.40
N LYS A 178 1.69 -7.01 -7.48
CA LYS A 178 2.67 -5.91 -7.43
C LYS A 178 2.51 -4.96 -8.62
N GLU A 179 2.43 -5.47 -9.85
CA GLU A 179 2.25 -4.61 -11.04
C GLU A 179 0.92 -3.86 -11.00
N ILE A 180 -0.16 -4.53 -10.57
CA ILE A 180 -1.47 -3.90 -10.42
C ILE A 180 -1.45 -2.83 -9.32
N ASP A 181 -0.83 -3.10 -8.16
CA ASP A 181 -0.64 -2.11 -7.10
C ASP A 181 0.11 -0.86 -7.61
N LYS A 182 1.27 -1.05 -8.26
CA LYS A 182 2.06 0.08 -8.79
C LYS A 182 1.29 0.87 -9.85
N PHE A 183 0.52 0.20 -10.70
CA PHE A 183 -0.39 0.86 -11.62
C PHE A 183 -1.42 1.72 -10.88
N LEU A 184 -2.20 1.13 -9.97
CA LEU A 184 -3.26 1.84 -9.24
C LEU A 184 -2.68 3.01 -8.43
N TRP A 185 -1.52 2.82 -7.82
CA TRP A 185 -0.87 3.82 -7.00
C TRP A 185 -0.32 5.00 -7.80
N ILE A 186 0.49 4.78 -8.84
CA ILE A 186 1.02 5.89 -9.65
C ILE A 186 -0.11 6.59 -10.41
N TYR A 187 -1.03 5.83 -10.98
CA TYR A 187 -2.16 6.41 -11.69
C TYR A 187 -3.03 7.24 -10.76
N GLY A 188 -3.32 6.73 -9.56
CA GLY A 188 -4.05 7.45 -8.53
C GLY A 188 -3.34 8.72 -8.08
N LYS A 189 -2.01 8.69 -7.91
CA LYS A 189 -1.23 9.90 -7.62
C LYS A 189 -1.38 10.95 -8.71
N GLU A 190 -1.22 10.60 -9.98
CA GLU A 190 -1.37 11.58 -11.07
C GLU A 190 -2.78 12.21 -11.13
N LEU A 191 -3.81 11.43 -10.75
CA LEU A 191 -5.19 11.89 -10.78
C LEU A 191 -5.57 12.74 -9.57
N PHE A 192 -5.10 12.36 -8.38
CA PHE A 192 -5.61 12.86 -7.10
C PHE A 192 -4.58 13.62 -6.26
N ASP A 193 -3.29 13.47 -6.54
CA ASP A 193 -2.21 14.23 -5.91
C ASP A 193 -1.97 15.55 -6.69
N ILE A 194 -3.03 16.38 -6.76
CA ILE A 194 -2.90 17.74 -7.26
C ILE A 194 -2.20 18.56 -6.18
N LYS A 195 -0.86 18.59 -6.22
CA LYS A 195 -0.14 19.67 -5.53
C LYS A 195 -0.57 20.99 -6.16
N PRO A 196 -0.99 22.01 -5.39
CA PRO A 196 -1.13 23.35 -5.95
C PRO A 196 0.23 23.75 -6.54
N LYS A 197 0.24 24.19 -7.80
CA LYS A 197 1.42 24.79 -8.43
C LYS A 197 1.93 25.91 -7.51
N ASN A 198 3.18 25.81 -7.08
CA ASN A 198 3.97 26.82 -6.37
C ASN A 198 3.58 27.16 -4.92
N LYS A 199 4.20 26.47 -3.96
CA LYS A 199 4.85 27.17 -2.84
C LYS A 199 6.35 26.90 -2.95
N LYS A 200 7.11 27.91 -3.40
CA LYS A 200 8.58 27.92 -3.31
C LYS A 200 8.95 27.51 -1.88
N ARG A 201 9.58 26.35 -1.70
CA ARG A 201 10.25 26.03 -0.44
C ARG A 201 11.42 27.01 -0.33
N SER A 202 11.30 27.98 0.56
CA SER A 202 12.39 28.83 1.01
C SER A 202 13.59 27.95 1.36
N LYS A 203 14.66 28.04 0.55
CA LYS A 203 15.97 27.51 0.94
C LYS A 203 16.58 28.52 1.91
N SER A 204 16.72 28.12 3.16
CA SER A 204 17.68 28.74 4.07
C SER A 204 17.96 27.78 5.22
N VAL A 205 18.86 26.82 4.98
CA VAL A 205 19.64 26.21 6.06
C VAL A 205 21.00 26.89 5.98
N LYS A 206 21.25 27.85 6.88
CA LYS A 206 22.59 28.40 7.08
C LYS A 206 23.41 27.30 7.78
N LEU A 207 24.48 26.86 7.12
CA LEU A 207 25.54 26.07 7.74
C LEU A 207 26.19 26.92 8.83
N VAL A 208 26.01 26.51 10.09
CA VAL A 208 26.81 27.03 11.20
C VAL A 208 28.18 26.36 11.09
N LYS A 209 29.20 27.13 10.71
CA LYS A 209 30.59 26.72 10.87
C LYS A 209 30.89 26.73 12.37
N ILE A 210 31.19 25.55 12.92
CA ILE A 210 31.77 25.42 14.25
C ILE A 210 33.25 25.81 14.12
N LYS A 211 33.70 26.75 14.96
CA LYS A 211 35.12 27.06 15.16
C LYS A 211 35.70 26.10 16.18
#